data_AF-A0A4Q4X7L6-F1
#
_entry.id   AF-A0A4Q4X7L6-F1
#
_cell.length_a   1.000
_cell.length_b   1.000
_cell.length_c   1.000
_cell.angle_alpha   90.00
_cell.angle_beta   90.00
_cell.angle_gamma   90.00
#
_symmetry.space_group_name_H-M   'P 1'
#
loop_
_entity.id
_entity.type
_entity.pdbx_description
1 polymer ?
#
loop_
_entity_poly.entity_id
_entity_poly.type
_entity_poly.pdbx_seq_one_letter_code
_entity_poly.pdbx_strand_id
1 'polypeptide(L)'
;METVPWPGKSYIIRHKDSGLPITLTDGKVRLGHVNSECKCTARWICDERDGWLGFRNPVSGTYLGTATSSSKRAIEVVDQGDICVRKNPDGGYILLVKQRDSLLKVDVNNRETLVASERRGAVWVFSEV
;
A
#
# COMPACT_ATOMS: atom_id res chain seq x y z
N MET A 1 -11.66 12.54 5.53
CA MET A 1 -10.51 13.45 5.73
C MET A 1 -9.24 12.63 5.60
N GLU A 2 -8.15 13.24 5.12
CA GLU A 2 -6.82 12.60 5.16
C GLU A 2 -6.38 12.42 6.61
N THR A 3 -5.87 11.25 6.96
CA THR A 3 -5.42 10.93 8.32
C THR A 3 -3.97 10.43 8.34
N VAL A 4 -3.33 10.54 9.51
CA VAL A 4 -2.00 9.95 9.73
C VAL A 4 -2.18 8.44 9.94
N PRO A 5 -1.45 7.58 9.20
CA PRO A 5 -1.51 6.14 9.45
C PRO A 5 -0.91 5.81 10.82
N TRP A 6 -1.63 5.03 11.61
CA TRP A 6 -1.26 4.64 12.96
C TRP A 6 -1.59 3.17 13.20
N PRO A 7 -0.76 2.43 13.95
CA PRO A 7 -1.02 1.03 14.27
C PRO A 7 -2.39 0.81 14.95
N GLY A 8 -3.05 -0.30 14.61
CA GLY A 8 -4.38 -0.68 15.11
C GLY A 8 -5.55 -0.02 14.38
N LYS A 9 -5.30 0.89 13.42
CA LYS A 9 -6.33 1.55 12.63
C LYS A 9 -6.49 0.90 11.26
N SER A 10 -7.66 1.08 10.65
CA SER A 10 -7.95 0.59 9.29
C SER A 10 -8.07 1.75 8.33
N TYR A 11 -7.58 1.56 7.10
CA TYR A 11 -7.54 2.60 6.09
C TYR A 11 -8.00 2.11 4.73
N ILE A 12 -8.59 3.02 3.96
CA ILE A 12 -8.55 2.99 2.50
C ILE A 12 -7.36 3.86 2.08
N ILE A 13 -6.42 3.28 1.33
CA ILE A 13 -5.21 3.94 0.86
C ILE A 13 -5.41 4.31 -0.61
N ARG A 14 -5.50 5.61 -0.94
CA ARG A 14 -5.80 6.09 -2.29
C ARG A 14 -4.58 6.70 -2.96
N HIS A 15 -4.45 6.44 -4.26
CA HIS A 15 -3.56 7.21 -5.11
C HIS A 15 -4.06 8.66 -5.20
N LYS A 16 -3.21 9.64 -4.90
CA LYS A 16 -3.62 11.06 -4.79
C LYS A 16 -4.17 11.60 -6.11
N ASP A 17 -3.52 11.29 -7.23
CA ASP A 17 -3.87 11.90 -8.52
C ASP A 17 -5.14 11.30 -9.14
N SER A 18 -5.31 9.98 -9.09
CA SER A 18 -6.48 9.31 -9.67
C SER A 18 -7.64 9.13 -8.67
N GLY A 19 -7.39 9.29 -7.37
CA GLY A 19 -8.36 8.99 -6.31
C GLY A 19 -8.67 7.50 -6.14
N LEU A 20 -8.08 6.62 -6.95
CA LEU A 20 -8.35 5.18 -6.89
C LEU A 20 -7.64 4.55 -5.68
N PRO A 21 -8.33 3.69 -4.90
CA PRO A 21 -7.73 2.96 -3.79
C PRO A 21 -6.89 1.77 -4.25
N ILE A 22 -5.94 1.37 -3.39
CA ILE A 22 -5.27 0.08 -3.47
C ILE A 22 -6.27 -1.00 -3.08
N THR A 23 -6.50 -1.96 -3.98
CA THR A 23 -7.41 -3.09 -3.79
C THR A 23 -6.67 -4.42 -3.91
N LEU A 24 -7.14 -5.41 -3.18
CA LEU A 24 -6.82 -6.82 -3.38
C LEU A 24 -7.99 -7.52 -4.06
N THR A 25 -7.83 -7.88 -5.33
CA THR A 25 -8.87 -8.56 -6.11
C THR A 25 -8.24 -9.75 -6.84
N ASP A 26 -8.84 -10.92 -6.71
CA ASP A 26 -8.34 -12.18 -7.29
C ASP A 26 -6.85 -12.44 -6.97
N GLY A 27 -6.47 -12.15 -5.72
CA GLY A 27 -5.08 -12.30 -5.22
C GLY A 27 -4.08 -11.28 -5.77
N LYS A 28 -4.52 -10.26 -6.51
CA LYS A 28 -3.64 -9.25 -7.11
C LYS A 28 -3.85 -7.87 -6.49
N VAL A 29 -2.73 -7.20 -6.20
CA VAL A 29 -2.69 -5.81 -5.76
C VAL A 29 -2.72 -4.88 -6.98
N ARG A 30 -3.68 -3.97 -7.02
CA ARG A 30 -3.86 -2.97 -8.10
C ARG A 30 -4.63 -1.77 -7.58
N LEU A 31 -4.64 -0.68 -8.36
CA LEU A 31 -5.68 0.32 -8.20
C LEU A 31 -6.99 -0.23 -8.77
N GLY A 32 -8.12 0.13 -8.14
CA GLY A 32 -9.41 -0.34 -8.60
C GLY A 32 -10.57 0.50 -8.08
N HIS A 33 -11.65 0.53 -8.85
CA HIS A 33 -12.91 1.10 -8.38
C HIS A 33 -13.52 0.24 -7.30
N VAL A 34 -13.94 0.87 -6.20
CA VAL A 34 -14.64 0.21 -5.10
C VAL A 34 -16.09 0.61 -5.19
N ASN A 35 -16.96 -0.34 -5.55
CA ASN A 35 -18.40 -0.19 -5.34
C ASN A 35 -18.74 -0.48 -3.86
N SER A 36 -19.98 -0.18 -3.45
CA SER A 36 -20.43 -0.34 -2.06
C SER A 36 -20.26 -1.76 -1.52
N GLU A 37 -20.31 -2.77 -2.39
CA GLU A 37 -20.20 -4.19 -2.06
C GLU A 37 -18.74 -4.66 -1.91
N CYS A 38 -17.77 -4.00 -2.54
CA CYS A 38 -16.37 -4.41 -2.56
C CYS A 38 -15.47 -3.66 -1.55
N LYS A 39 -16.02 -2.94 -0.57
CA LYS A 39 -15.20 -2.17 0.40
C LYS A 39 -14.14 -3.01 1.13
N CYS A 40 -14.43 -4.28 1.39
CA CYS A 40 -13.50 -5.21 2.05
C CYS A 40 -12.22 -5.46 1.24
N THR A 41 -12.28 -5.34 -0.10
CA THR A 41 -11.11 -5.52 -0.98
C THR A 41 -10.11 -4.37 -0.87
N ALA A 42 -10.55 -3.20 -0.41
CA ALA A 42 -9.75 -1.97 -0.32
C ALA A 42 -9.37 -1.59 1.12
N ARG A 43 -9.87 -2.34 2.12
CA ARG A 43 -9.59 -2.11 3.54
C ARG A 43 -8.24 -2.73 3.90
N TRP A 44 -7.40 -1.94 4.54
CA TRP A 44 -6.09 -2.36 5.04
C TRP A 44 -5.96 -2.00 6.52
N ILE A 45 -5.68 -2.99 7.36
CA ILE A 45 -5.36 -2.79 8.78
C ILE A 45 -3.88 -2.42 8.87
N CYS A 46 -3.58 -1.32 9.55
CA CYS A 46 -2.22 -0.91 9.85
C CYS A 46 -1.75 -1.64 11.10
N ASP A 47 -0.83 -2.58 10.94
CA ASP A 47 -0.16 -3.30 12.02
C ASP A 47 1.27 -2.75 12.18
N GLU A 48 1.92 -2.99 13.33
CA GLU A 48 3.33 -2.64 13.55
C GLU A 48 4.10 -3.84 14.10
N ARG A 49 5.32 -4.03 13.61
CA ARG A 49 6.26 -5.04 14.09
C ARG A 49 7.69 -4.56 13.86
N ASP A 50 8.54 -4.63 14.88
CA ASP A 50 9.96 -4.25 14.81
C ASP A 50 10.20 -2.83 14.26
N GLY A 51 9.27 -1.91 14.54
CA GLY A 51 9.30 -0.52 14.04
C GLY A 51 8.88 -0.36 12.58
N TRP A 52 8.46 -1.42 11.89
CA TRP A 52 7.89 -1.38 10.55
C TRP A 52 6.36 -1.41 10.60
N LEU A 53 5.73 -0.61 9.74
CA LEU A 53 4.30 -0.72 9.51
C LEU A 53 4.01 -1.86 8.52
N GLY A 54 2.91 -2.56 8.72
CA GLY A 54 2.34 -3.51 7.78
C GLY A 54 0.91 -3.12 7.43
N PHE A 55 0.53 -3.22 6.16
CA PHE A 55 -0.85 -3.01 5.73
C PHE A 55 -1.48 -4.34 5.36
N ARG A 56 -2.27 -4.91 6.28
CA ARG A 56 -2.88 -6.23 6.18
C ARG A 56 -4.28 -6.17 5.60
N ASN A 57 -4.60 -7.01 4.64
CA ASN A 57 -5.97 -7.21 4.21
C ASN A 57 -6.73 -8.06 5.27
N PRO A 58 -7.89 -7.61 5.78
CA PRO A 58 -8.59 -8.29 6.86
C PRO A 58 -9.20 -9.64 6.43
N VAL A 59 -9.44 -9.86 5.13
CA VAL A 59 -10.07 -11.08 4.60
C VAL A 59 -9.02 -12.15 4.35
N SER A 60 -7.95 -11.84 3.62
CA SER A 60 -6.90 -12.81 3.30
C SER A 60 -5.86 -12.98 4.41
N GLY A 61 -5.74 -12.01 5.33
CA GLY A 61 -4.69 -12.00 6.35
C GLY A 61 -3.29 -11.64 5.81
N THR A 62 -3.15 -11.38 4.51
CA THR A 62 -1.88 -11.05 3.86
C THR A 62 -1.61 -9.55 3.83
N TYR A 63 -0.34 -9.17 3.68
CA TYR A 63 0.14 -7.79 3.75
C TYR A 63 0.57 -7.26 2.38
N LEU A 64 0.51 -5.94 2.20
CA LEU A 64 1.21 -5.28 1.10
C LEU A 64 2.72 -5.42 1.26
N GLY A 65 3.41 -5.83 0.20
CA GLY A 65 4.87 -5.91 0.19
C GLY A 65 5.45 -6.27 -1.17
N THR A 66 6.68 -6.75 -1.17
CA THR A 66 7.37 -7.28 -2.36
C THR A 66 7.88 -8.68 -2.05
N ALA A 67 7.75 -9.66 -2.94
CA ALA A 67 8.40 -10.95 -2.73
C ALA A 67 9.93 -10.78 -2.68
N THR A 68 10.54 -11.53 -1.77
CA THR A 68 11.98 -11.53 -1.48
C THR A 68 12.82 -12.06 -2.65
N SER A 69 12.22 -12.85 -3.55
CA SER A 69 12.88 -13.54 -4.65
C SER A 69 12.65 -12.89 -6.02
N SER A 70 11.75 -11.92 -6.13
CA SER A 70 11.32 -11.42 -7.43
C SER A 70 12.25 -10.30 -7.93
N SER A 71 12.89 -10.53 -9.09
CA SER A 71 13.42 -9.44 -9.93
C SER A 71 12.31 -8.48 -10.38
N LYS A 72 11.05 -8.90 -10.21
CA LYS A 72 9.86 -8.13 -10.46
C LYS A 72 9.66 -7.18 -9.29
N ARG A 73 9.91 -5.90 -9.54
CA ARG A 73 9.59 -4.81 -8.63
C ARG A 73 8.07 -4.58 -8.49
N ALA A 74 7.25 -5.61 -8.47
CA ALA A 74 5.82 -5.50 -8.28
C ALA A 74 5.50 -5.44 -6.78
N ILE A 75 4.50 -4.66 -6.40
CA ILE A 75 3.89 -4.80 -5.08
C ILE A 75 2.84 -5.90 -5.17
N GLU A 76 2.85 -6.80 -4.20
CA GLU A 76 1.97 -7.95 -4.13
C GLU A 76 1.53 -8.22 -2.69
N VAL A 77 0.79 -9.31 -2.50
CA VAL A 77 0.46 -9.81 -1.17
C VAL A 77 1.54 -10.77 -0.69
N VAL A 78 1.95 -10.60 0.56
CA VAL A 78 2.98 -11.40 1.22
C VAL A 78 2.53 -11.78 2.63
N ASP A 79 3.14 -12.80 3.23
CA ASP A 79 2.85 -13.20 4.61
C ASP A 79 3.26 -12.12 5.62
N GLN A 80 4.23 -11.28 5.21
CA GLN A 80 4.78 -10.21 6.03
C GLN A 80 5.18 -9.02 5.14
N GLY A 81 4.60 -7.85 5.41
CA GLY A 81 4.96 -6.59 4.76
C GLY A 81 5.70 -5.66 5.72
N ASP A 82 6.79 -5.06 5.24
CA ASP A 82 7.58 -4.05 5.96
C ASP A 82 7.54 -2.74 5.16
N ILE A 83 6.77 -1.76 5.66
CA ILE A 83 6.53 -0.48 5.01
C ILE A 83 6.89 0.67 5.96
N CYS A 84 7.61 1.66 5.43
CA CYS A 84 7.80 2.97 6.04
C CYS A 84 6.90 3.98 5.32
N VAL A 85 6.23 4.85 6.07
CA VAL A 85 5.39 5.90 5.50
C VAL A 85 6.02 7.26 5.81
N ARG A 86 6.23 8.09 4.78
CA ARG A 86 6.79 9.44 4.93
C ARG A 86 5.79 10.49 4.48
N LYS A 87 5.61 11.55 5.27
CA LYS A 87 4.77 12.68 4.85
C LYS A 87 5.42 13.36 3.64
N ASN A 88 4.63 13.65 2.61
CA ASN A 88 5.05 14.45 1.47
C ASN A 88 4.88 15.95 1.82
N PRO A 89 5.86 16.82 1.57
CA PRO A 89 5.73 18.26 1.83
C PRO A 89 4.51 18.91 1.17
N ASP A 90 4.13 18.43 -0.02
CA ASP A 90 2.96 18.91 -0.76
C ASP A 90 1.64 18.21 -0.36
N GLY A 91 1.62 17.54 0.79
CA GLY A 91 0.49 16.78 1.31
C GLY A 91 0.40 15.36 0.75
N GLY A 92 -0.31 14.49 1.47
CA GLY A 92 -0.27 13.04 1.26
C GLY A 92 1.01 12.40 1.81
N TYR A 93 1.26 11.16 1.39
CA TYR A 93 2.34 10.33 1.90
C TYR A 93 3.05 9.57 0.78
N ILE A 94 4.35 9.32 0.96
CA ILE A 94 5.11 8.36 0.17
C ILE A 94 5.20 7.06 0.96
N LEU A 95 4.80 5.95 0.33
CA LEU A 95 5.02 4.61 0.87
C LEU A 95 6.38 4.10 0.40
N LEU A 96 7.14 3.55 1.33
CA LEU A 96 8.43 2.93 1.09
C LEU A 96 8.34 1.48 1.53
N VAL A 97 8.47 0.55 0.59
CA VAL A 97 8.53 -0.88 0.89
C VAL A 97 9.99 -1.28 1.07
N LYS A 98 10.27 -2.08 2.11
CA LYS A 98 11.57 -2.68 2.31
C LYS A 98 11.80 -3.80 1.29
N GLN A 99 12.89 -3.72 0.56
CA GLN A 99 13.37 -4.80 -0.31
C GLN A 99 14.85 -5.05 0.00
N ARG A 100 15.15 -6.20 0.61
CA ARG A 100 16.48 -6.52 1.16
C ARG A 100 16.98 -5.38 2.06
N ASP A 101 18.07 -4.71 1.67
CA ASP A 101 18.71 -3.64 2.42
C ASP A 101 18.30 -2.23 1.94
N SER A 102 17.28 -2.13 1.08
CA SER A 102 16.83 -0.87 0.47
C SER A 102 15.38 -0.55 0.77
N LEU A 103 15.07 0.74 0.76
CA LEU A 103 13.69 1.26 0.79
C LEU A 103 13.32 1.81 -0.58
N LEU A 104 12.35 1.16 -1.21
CA LEU A 104 11.87 1.54 -2.53
C LEU A 104 10.51 2.22 -2.42
N LYS A 105 10.30 3.28 -3.18
CA LYS A 105 9.02 3.99 -3.22
C LYS A 105 7.99 3.13 -3.93
N VAL A 106 6.77 3.13 -3.42
CA VAL A 106 5.63 2.53 -4.11
C VAL A 106 5.09 3.53 -5.13
N ASP A 107 5.07 3.11 -6.38
CA ASP A 107 4.63 3.86 -7.55
C ASP A 107 3.54 3.08 -8.30
N VAL A 108 2.88 3.72 -9.26
CA VAL A 108 1.84 3.12 -10.10
C VAL A 108 2.33 3.09 -11.54
N ASN A 109 2.20 1.95 -12.21
CA ASN A 109 2.54 1.86 -13.63
C ASN A 109 1.32 2.15 -14.53
N ASN A 110 1.54 2.15 -15.85
CA ASN A 110 0.50 2.42 -16.86
C ASN A 110 -0.63 1.38 -16.92
N ARG A 111 -0.52 0.27 -16.21
CA ARG A 111 -1.55 -0.78 -16.08
C ARG A 111 -2.25 -0.74 -14.74
N GLU A 112 -2.11 0.37 -14.00
CA GLU A 112 -2.72 0.57 -12.68
C GLU A 112 -2.27 -0.45 -11.63
N THR A 113 -1.14 -1.13 -11.86
CA THR A 113 -0.54 -2.00 -10.86
C THR A 113 0.58 -1.30 -10.13
N LEU A 114 0.77 -1.70 -8.87
CA LEU A 114 1.74 -1.08 -7.99
C LEU A 114 3.11 -1.68 -8.21
N VAL A 115 4.13 -0.83 -8.20
CA VAL A 115 5.53 -1.21 -8.38
C VAL A 115 6.43 -0.53 -7.36
N ALA A 116 7.48 -1.23 -6.93
CA ALA A 116 8.57 -0.67 -6.16
C ALA A 116 9.56 0.06 -7.10
N SER A 117 10.02 1.24 -6.72
CA SER A 117 10.86 2.09 -7.57
C SER A 117 11.84 2.90 -6.73
N GLU A 118 13.10 2.93 -7.15
CA GLU A 118 14.12 3.77 -6.51
C GLU A 118 13.88 5.27 -6.83
N ARG A 119 13.44 5.54 -8.06
CA ARG A 119 13.38 6.90 -8.61
C ARG A 119 12.01 7.54 -8.39
N ARG A 120 10.98 6.92 -8.95
CA ARG A 120 9.59 7.41 -8.93
C ARG A 120 8.86 6.95 -7.68
N GLY A 121 7.89 7.72 -7.22
CA GLY A 121 7.02 7.36 -6.11
C GLY A 121 5.71 8.10 -6.24
N ALA A 122 4.61 7.36 -6.13
CA ALA A 122 3.28 7.94 -6.14
C ALA A 122 2.97 8.55 -4.77
N VAL A 123 2.05 9.52 -4.75
CA VAL A 123 1.57 10.12 -3.50
C VAL A 123 0.27 9.42 -3.09
N TRP A 124 0.16 9.10 -1.81
CA TRP A 124 -0.92 8.32 -1.24
C TRP A 124 -1.67 9.12 -0.18
N VAL A 125 -2.99 8.91 -0.11
CA VAL A 125 -3.88 9.54 0.88
C VAL A 125 -4.55 8.43 1.69
N PHE A 126 -4.42 8.52 3.01
CA PHE A 126 -5.06 7.60 3.94
C PHE A 126 -6.42 8.15 4.37
N SER A 127 -7.44 7.30 4.38
CA SER A 127 -8.73 7.61 5.00
C SER A 127 -9.11 6.49 5.96
N GLU A 128 -9.27 6.81 7.24
CA GLU A 128 -9.66 5.86 8.28
C GLU A 128 -11.10 5.32 8.05
N VAL A 129 -11.34 4.04 8.35
CA VAL A 129 -12.62 3.31 8.17
C VAL A 129 -12.91 2.24 9.22
#